data_AF-A0A7C9U4D0-F1
#
_entry.id   AF-A0A7C9U4D0-F1
#
_cell.length_a   1.000
_cell.length_b   1.000
_cell.length_c   1.000
_cell.angle_alpha   90.00
_cell.angle_beta   90.00
_cell.angle_gamma   90.00
#
_symmetry.space_group_name_H-M   'P 1'
#
loop_
_entity.id
_entity.type
_entity.pdbx_description
1 polymer ?
#
loop_
_entity_poly.entity_id
_entity_poly.type
_entity_poly.pdbx_seq_one_letter_code
_entity_poly.pdbx_strand_id
1 'polypeptide(L)'
;MSNGTDPLKQITFENYSNPICGVVSAMSYWFEALPVNDRAAWVNKDLKKGERSKLPWWWFEHYLSVMEELKKQKRGKQVEDRVKSIETFTRSFGGEWTNWKWDGFVTEIRDCSDVPEPIRDGAGLALPPMEVIEVLRLVTGKGQVQLIEGECNSAGVVGLAQKSRKEKELYDGLAHYIYRQEDGTIYSWGNKYKNLEELNEAQGNKGDDVLYELFTIVVKK
;
A
#
# COMPACT_ATOMS: atom_id res chain seq x y z
N MET A 1 -5.02 -33.92 -19.82
CA MET A 1 -4.77 -33.14 -18.60
C MET A 1 -4.27 -31.77 -19.05
N SER A 2 -5.13 -30.76 -19.02
CA SER A 2 -4.71 -29.40 -19.36
C SER A 2 -3.89 -28.85 -18.19
N ASN A 3 -2.64 -28.44 -18.48
CA ASN A 3 -1.88 -27.60 -17.57
C ASN A 3 -2.58 -26.25 -17.54
N GLY A 4 -3.56 -26.10 -16.65
CA GLY A 4 -4.18 -24.83 -16.34
C GLY A 4 -3.11 -23.92 -15.76
N THR A 5 -2.51 -23.09 -16.61
CA THR A 5 -1.68 -21.98 -16.18
C THR A 5 -2.52 -21.12 -15.25
N ASP A 6 -2.13 -21.07 -13.97
CA ASP A 6 -2.75 -20.20 -12.98
C ASP A 6 -2.68 -18.75 -13.50
N PRO A 7 -3.81 -18.11 -13.82
CA PRO A 7 -3.82 -16.75 -14.38
C PRO A 7 -3.25 -15.70 -13.41
N LEU A 8 -2.93 -16.08 -12.17
CA LEU A 8 -2.26 -15.24 -11.19
C LEU A 8 -0.73 -15.13 -11.41
N LYS A 9 -0.12 -15.95 -12.27
CA LYS A 9 1.35 -15.96 -12.47
C LYS A 9 1.91 -14.88 -13.41
N GLN A 10 1.10 -13.96 -13.92
CA GLN A 10 1.53 -13.02 -14.99
C GLN A 10 1.23 -11.54 -14.71
N ILE A 11 0.97 -11.13 -13.47
CA ILE A 11 0.93 -9.70 -13.14
C ILE A 11 2.37 -9.24 -12.87
N THR A 12 3.02 -8.70 -13.89
CA THR A 12 4.37 -8.11 -13.79
C THR A 12 4.23 -6.62 -13.49
N PHE A 13 4.62 -6.21 -12.28
CA PHE A 13 4.48 -4.85 -11.76
C PHE A 13 5.62 -3.89 -12.19
N GLU A 14 6.25 -4.14 -13.34
CA GLU A 14 7.57 -3.59 -13.69
C GLU A 14 7.61 -2.07 -13.98
N ASN A 15 6.48 -1.36 -13.96
CA ASN A 15 6.40 0.04 -14.42
C ASN A 15 5.98 1.09 -13.38
N TYR A 16 5.71 0.74 -12.12
CA TYR A 16 5.28 1.72 -11.09
C TYR A 16 6.46 2.55 -10.55
N SER A 17 6.92 3.54 -11.34
CA SER A 17 8.17 4.28 -11.07
C SER A 17 8.06 5.51 -10.15
N ASN A 18 6.85 5.87 -9.71
CA ASN A 18 6.52 6.67 -8.51
C ASN A 18 4.99 6.67 -8.41
N PRO A 19 4.31 6.95 -7.26
CA PRO A 19 4.53 8.13 -6.42
C PRO A 19 4.17 7.93 -4.92
N ILE A 20 5.15 8.15 -4.03
CA ILE A 20 5.02 8.02 -2.57
C ILE A 20 4.64 6.62 -2.01
N CYS A 21 5.66 6.07 -1.35
CA CYS A 21 5.66 5.07 -0.28
C CYS A 21 5.07 3.68 -0.52
N GLY A 22 5.06 3.08 -1.71
CA GLY A 22 4.99 1.60 -1.89
C GLY A 22 3.80 0.83 -1.30
N VAL A 23 2.84 1.50 -0.67
CA VAL A 23 1.76 0.89 0.11
C VAL A 23 0.85 0.07 -0.78
N VAL A 24 0.61 0.54 -1.99
CA VAL A 24 -0.19 -0.15 -3.01
C VAL A 24 0.48 -1.45 -3.43
N SER A 25 1.78 -1.39 -3.74
CA SER A 25 2.56 -2.58 -4.09
C SER A 25 2.59 -3.55 -2.91
N ALA A 26 2.88 -3.06 -1.70
CA ALA A 26 2.90 -3.87 -0.49
C ALA A 26 1.55 -4.56 -0.24
N MET A 27 0.44 -3.85 -0.38
CA MET A 27 -0.90 -4.42 -0.21
C MET A 27 -1.27 -5.40 -1.31
N SER A 28 -0.85 -5.13 -2.55
CA SER A 28 -1.08 -6.05 -3.68
C SER A 28 -0.35 -7.38 -3.46
N TYR A 29 0.91 -7.33 -3.05
CA TYR A 29 1.70 -8.52 -2.74
C TYR A 29 1.20 -9.24 -1.48
N TRP A 30 0.81 -8.50 -0.44
CA TRP A 30 0.14 -9.09 0.72
C TRP A 30 -1.12 -9.86 0.31
N PHE A 31 -1.94 -9.28 -0.56
CA PHE A 31 -3.15 -9.92 -1.05
C PHE A 31 -2.83 -11.19 -1.85
N GLU A 32 -1.82 -11.15 -2.72
CA GLU A 32 -1.38 -12.30 -3.50
C GLU A 32 -0.85 -13.46 -2.65
N ALA A 33 -0.24 -13.14 -1.51
CA ALA A 33 0.26 -14.14 -0.56
C ALA A 33 -0.85 -14.83 0.25
N LEU A 34 -2.08 -14.33 0.23
CA LEU A 34 -3.20 -15.00 0.89
C LEU A 34 -3.53 -16.35 0.22
N PRO A 35 -3.98 -17.35 0.99
CA PRO A 35 -4.52 -18.60 0.45
C PRO A 35 -5.57 -18.34 -0.65
N VAL A 36 -5.58 -19.17 -1.70
CA VAL A 36 -6.52 -19.02 -2.84
C VAL A 36 -7.98 -18.95 -2.37
N ASN A 37 -8.36 -19.73 -1.36
CA ASN A 37 -9.72 -19.72 -0.83
C ASN A 37 -10.07 -18.38 -0.16
N ASP A 38 -9.11 -17.79 0.56
CA ASP A 38 -9.27 -16.48 1.18
C ASP A 38 -9.40 -15.44 0.07
N ARG A 39 -8.47 -15.40 -0.90
CA ARG A 39 -8.54 -14.52 -2.08
C ARG A 39 -9.85 -14.66 -2.85
N ALA A 40 -10.36 -15.89 -3.03
CA ALA A 40 -11.60 -16.14 -3.74
C ALA A 40 -12.82 -15.64 -2.96
N ALA A 41 -12.83 -15.77 -1.63
CA ALA A 41 -13.87 -15.18 -0.80
C ALA A 41 -13.90 -13.64 -0.93
N TRP A 42 -12.74 -13.01 -1.09
CA TRP A 42 -12.60 -11.57 -1.35
C TRP A 42 -13.09 -11.18 -2.75
N VAL A 43 -12.50 -11.79 -3.78
CA VAL A 43 -12.78 -11.45 -5.19
C VAL A 43 -14.23 -11.75 -5.56
N ASN A 44 -14.81 -12.86 -5.08
CA ASN A 44 -16.16 -13.24 -5.49
C ASN A 44 -17.27 -12.40 -4.82
N LYS A 45 -16.95 -11.65 -3.75
CA LYS A 45 -17.93 -10.78 -3.10
C LYS A 45 -18.12 -9.46 -3.85
N ASP A 46 -17.03 -8.91 -4.40
CA ASP A 46 -16.99 -7.50 -4.86
C ASP A 46 -16.35 -7.28 -6.25
N LEU A 47 -15.71 -8.28 -6.87
CA LEU A 47 -15.10 -8.16 -8.20
C LEU A 47 -15.79 -9.09 -9.22
N LYS A 48 -16.27 -8.54 -10.34
CA LYS A 48 -16.84 -9.38 -11.41
C LYS A 48 -15.74 -10.25 -12.02
N LYS A 49 -16.12 -11.47 -12.41
CA LYS A 49 -15.25 -12.45 -13.05
C LYS A 49 -14.70 -11.88 -14.38
N GLY A 50 -13.49 -11.33 -14.36
CA GLY A 50 -12.86 -10.69 -15.51
C GLY A 50 -12.02 -9.44 -15.17
N GLU A 51 -12.20 -8.85 -13.99
CA GLU A 51 -11.55 -7.59 -13.59
C GLU A 51 -10.30 -7.78 -12.71
N ARG A 52 -9.76 -9.01 -12.66
CA ARG A 52 -8.68 -9.37 -11.72
C ARG A 52 -7.34 -8.71 -12.02
N SER A 53 -7.07 -8.31 -13.27
CA SER A 53 -5.89 -7.49 -13.61
C SER A 53 -5.95 -6.09 -12.99
N LYS A 54 -7.12 -5.62 -12.56
CA LYS A 54 -7.32 -4.32 -11.92
C LYS A 54 -7.14 -4.36 -10.40
N LEU A 55 -6.65 -5.47 -9.82
CA LEU A 55 -6.56 -5.68 -8.38
C LEU A 55 -5.96 -4.48 -7.62
N PRO A 56 -4.80 -3.92 -8.01
CA PRO A 56 -4.21 -2.76 -7.31
C PRO A 56 -5.11 -1.52 -7.31
N TRP A 57 -5.90 -1.34 -8.37
CA TRP A 57 -6.81 -0.21 -8.51
C TRP A 57 -8.14 -0.43 -7.81
N TRP A 58 -8.64 -1.66 -7.80
CA TRP A 58 -9.82 -2.04 -7.04
C TRP A 58 -9.66 -1.73 -5.56
N TRP A 59 -8.45 -1.93 -5.00
CA TRP A 59 -8.14 -1.53 -3.62
C TRP A 59 -8.36 -0.03 -3.37
N PHE A 60 -7.95 0.82 -4.31
CA PHE A 60 -8.16 2.26 -4.22
C PHE A 60 -9.63 2.63 -4.37
N GLU A 61 -10.32 2.10 -5.38
CA GLU A 61 -11.75 2.34 -5.57
C GLU A 61 -12.55 1.89 -4.35
N HIS A 62 -12.19 0.74 -3.77
CA HIS A 62 -12.80 0.25 -2.54
C HIS A 62 -12.48 1.14 -1.35
N TYR A 63 -11.23 1.58 -1.17
CA TYR A 63 -10.86 2.51 -0.10
C TYR A 63 -11.60 3.84 -0.23
N LEU A 64 -11.68 4.41 -1.43
CA LEU A 64 -12.46 5.62 -1.72
C LEU A 64 -13.94 5.42 -1.42
N SER A 65 -14.52 4.30 -1.86
CA SER A 65 -15.91 3.95 -1.58
C SER A 65 -16.18 3.85 -0.08
N VAL A 66 -15.28 3.23 0.69
CA VAL A 66 -15.39 3.15 2.15
C VAL A 66 -15.30 4.54 2.78
N MET A 67 -14.35 5.37 2.35
CA MET A 67 -14.21 6.73 2.87
C MET A 67 -15.46 7.58 2.58
N GLU A 68 -16.06 7.45 1.39
CA GLU A 68 -17.32 8.10 1.04
C GLU A 68 -18.51 7.58 1.87
N GLU A 69 -18.59 6.28 2.07
CA GLU A 69 -19.65 5.67 2.87
C GLU A 69 -19.58 6.11 4.34
N LEU A 70 -18.36 6.18 4.89
CA LEU A 70 -18.15 6.72 6.24
C LEU A 70 -18.55 8.21 6.34
N LYS A 71 -18.35 9.01 5.27
CA LYS A 71 -18.85 10.40 5.22
C LYS A 71 -20.38 10.43 5.26
N LYS A 72 -21.05 9.56 4.49
CA LYS A 72 -22.53 9.47 4.44
C LYS A 72 -23.15 9.05 5.76
N GLN A 73 -22.52 8.19 6.54
CA GLN A 73 -23.01 7.68 7.83
C GLN A 73 -22.96 8.70 8.99
N LYS A 74 -22.81 10.00 8.71
CA LYS A 74 -22.68 11.10 9.71
C LYS A 74 -21.53 10.90 10.70
N ARG A 75 -20.53 10.07 10.37
CA ARG A 75 -19.22 10.04 11.05
C ARG A 75 -18.29 11.14 10.53
N GLY A 76 -18.87 12.28 10.12
CA GLY A 76 -18.20 13.34 9.36
C GLY A 76 -16.88 13.77 9.97
N LYS A 77 -16.87 14.03 11.29
CA LYS A 77 -15.66 14.42 12.01
C LYS A 77 -14.55 13.36 11.95
N GLN A 78 -14.89 12.07 12.14
CA GLN A 78 -13.88 11.00 12.07
C GLN A 78 -13.28 10.88 10.67
N VAL A 79 -14.10 11.06 9.63
CA VAL A 79 -13.59 10.99 8.25
C VAL A 79 -12.78 12.24 7.91
N GLU A 80 -13.20 13.42 8.34
CA GLU A 80 -12.44 14.66 8.17
C GLU A 80 -11.08 14.57 8.85
N ASP A 81 -11.02 14.05 10.08
CA ASP A 81 -9.77 13.86 10.81
C ASP A 81 -8.82 12.89 10.08
N ARG A 82 -9.36 11.79 9.52
CA ARG A 82 -8.58 10.83 8.71
C ARG A 82 -8.08 11.44 7.41
N VAL A 83 -8.94 12.12 6.66
CA VAL A 83 -8.56 12.83 5.42
C VAL A 83 -7.46 13.85 5.73
N LYS A 84 -7.61 14.62 6.80
CA LYS A 84 -6.59 15.58 7.24
C LYS A 84 -5.27 14.90 7.60
N SER A 85 -5.32 13.76 8.28
CA SER A 85 -4.12 12.96 8.60
C SER A 85 -3.38 12.52 7.34
N ILE A 86 -4.11 12.02 6.34
CA ILE A 86 -3.55 11.62 5.03
C ILE A 86 -2.94 12.84 4.33
N GLU A 87 -3.67 13.95 4.22
CA GLU A 87 -3.14 15.17 3.61
C GLU A 87 -1.87 15.67 4.31
N THR A 88 -1.88 15.69 5.64
CA THR A 88 -0.73 16.13 6.45
C THR A 88 0.46 15.20 6.22
N PHE A 89 0.24 13.89 6.16
CA PHE A 89 1.32 12.93 5.89
C PHE A 89 1.86 13.06 4.47
N THR A 90 1.00 13.08 3.45
CA THR A 90 1.43 13.25 2.04
C THR A 90 2.22 14.55 1.84
N ARG A 91 1.77 15.67 2.43
CA ARG A 91 2.49 16.95 2.34
C ARG A 91 3.85 16.94 3.03
N SER A 92 4.06 16.07 4.02
CA SER A 92 5.33 16.01 4.75
C SER A 92 6.51 15.55 3.89
N PHE A 93 6.25 14.91 2.74
CA PHE A 93 7.27 14.57 1.75
C PHE A 93 7.83 15.78 0.99
N GLY A 94 7.22 16.97 1.14
CA GLY A 94 7.69 18.21 0.53
C GLY A 94 7.62 18.22 -1.00
N GLY A 95 8.35 19.14 -1.65
CA GLY A 95 8.42 19.24 -3.11
C GLY A 95 7.04 19.46 -3.75
N GLU A 96 6.73 18.67 -4.77
CA GLU A 96 5.42 18.69 -5.48
C GLU A 96 4.23 18.35 -4.55
N TRP A 97 4.48 17.63 -3.46
CA TRP A 97 3.45 17.18 -2.52
C TRP A 97 3.01 18.24 -1.52
N THR A 98 3.75 19.36 -1.41
CA THR A 98 3.47 20.44 -0.44
C THR A 98 2.04 20.97 -0.56
N ASN A 99 1.48 20.98 -1.77
CA ASN A 99 0.13 21.47 -2.05
C ASN A 99 -0.89 20.36 -2.28
N TRP A 100 -0.54 19.09 -2.01
CA TRP A 100 -1.42 17.95 -2.24
C TRP A 100 -2.73 18.06 -1.46
N LYS A 101 -3.85 17.72 -2.09
CA LYS A 101 -5.21 17.82 -1.53
C LYS A 101 -5.98 16.53 -1.82
N TRP A 102 -6.70 16.04 -0.83
CA TRP A 102 -7.52 14.85 -0.96
C TRP A 102 -8.58 15.01 -2.06
N ASP A 103 -9.28 16.14 -2.11
CA ASP A 103 -10.33 16.36 -3.11
C ASP A 103 -9.77 16.43 -4.54
N GLY A 104 -8.55 16.95 -4.70
CA GLY A 104 -7.83 16.94 -5.98
C GLY A 104 -7.53 15.52 -6.42
N PHE A 105 -6.94 14.72 -5.52
CA PHE A 105 -6.68 13.30 -5.74
C PHE A 105 -7.96 12.52 -6.09
N VAL A 106 -9.05 12.67 -5.33
CA VAL A 106 -10.32 11.97 -5.63
C VAL A 106 -10.86 12.34 -7.01
N THR A 107 -10.74 13.61 -7.41
CA THR A 107 -11.16 14.07 -8.73
C THR A 107 -10.32 13.42 -9.81
N GLU A 108 -8.99 13.44 -9.67
CA GLU A 108 -8.07 12.78 -10.60
C GLU A 108 -8.37 11.28 -10.76
N ILE A 109 -8.59 10.55 -9.66
CA ILE A 109 -8.90 9.12 -9.68
C ILE A 109 -10.22 8.86 -10.43
N ARG A 110 -11.26 9.65 -10.18
CA ARG A 110 -12.57 9.51 -10.84
C ARG A 110 -12.49 9.83 -12.33
N ASP A 111 -11.78 10.89 -12.68
CA ASP A 111 -11.62 11.34 -14.06
C ASP A 111 -10.69 10.39 -14.85
N CYS A 112 -9.81 9.66 -14.17
CA CYS A 112 -8.97 8.62 -14.76
C CYS A 112 -9.68 7.29 -15.05
N SER A 113 -11.00 7.18 -14.80
CA SER A 113 -11.76 5.93 -15.00
C SER A 113 -11.72 5.40 -16.44
N ASP A 114 -11.43 6.27 -17.42
CA ASP A 114 -11.32 5.92 -18.86
C ASP A 114 -9.87 5.90 -19.41
N VAL A 115 -8.83 6.11 -18.58
CA VAL A 115 -7.43 6.25 -19.04
C VAL A 115 -6.65 4.93 -18.93
N PRO A 116 -5.88 4.51 -19.96
CA PRO A 116 -5.01 3.32 -19.92
C PRO A 116 -3.96 3.37 -18.79
N GLU A 117 -3.58 2.18 -18.29
CA GLU A 117 -2.77 1.94 -17.07
C GLU A 117 -1.47 2.78 -16.87
N PRO A 118 -0.64 3.12 -17.87
CA PRO A 118 0.68 3.71 -17.58
C PRO A 118 0.66 5.22 -17.26
N ILE A 119 -0.48 5.91 -17.35
CA ILE A 119 -0.58 7.36 -17.03
C ILE A 119 -0.90 7.59 -15.54
N ARG A 120 -1.20 6.53 -14.78
CA ARG A 120 -1.60 6.60 -13.36
C ARG A 120 -0.42 6.68 -12.38
N ASP A 121 0.82 6.65 -12.88
CA ASP A 121 2.08 6.72 -12.11
C ASP A 121 2.37 8.11 -11.48
N GLY A 122 1.41 9.03 -11.48
CA GLY A 122 1.52 10.36 -10.85
C GLY A 122 0.66 10.58 -9.61
N ALA A 123 -0.39 9.76 -9.40
CA ALA A 123 -1.37 9.99 -8.33
C ALA A 123 -0.89 9.42 -6.99
N GLY A 124 0.07 10.09 -6.36
CA GLY A 124 0.75 9.58 -5.18
C GLY A 124 -0.12 9.70 -3.95
N LEU A 125 -0.38 8.57 -3.28
CA LEU A 125 -1.08 8.56 -2.00
C LEU A 125 -0.17 7.98 -0.91
N ALA A 126 0.29 8.84 -0.01
CA ALA A 126 0.91 8.40 1.22
C ALA A 126 -0.16 8.01 2.24
N LEU A 127 -0.13 6.75 2.71
CA LEU A 127 -1.03 6.32 3.79
C LEU A 127 -0.29 6.30 5.13
N PRO A 128 -0.80 7.02 6.15
CA PRO A 128 -0.36 6.83 7.52
C PRO A 128 -0.49 5.37 8.00
N PRO A 129 0.32 4.89 8.95
CA PRO A 129 0.27 3.49 9.41
C PRO A 129 -1.12 3.06 9.88
N MET A 130 -1.82 3.93 10.60
CA MET A 130 -3.18 3.66 11.08
C MET A 130 -4.20 3.55 9.95
N GLU A 131 -3.99 4.27 8.85
CA GLU A 131 -4.84 4.15 7.66
C GLU A 131 -4.61 2.82 6.96
N VAL A 132 -3.35 2.39 6.82
CA VAL A 132 -3.01 1.07 6.27
C VAL A 132 -3.65 -0.06 7.08
N ILE A 133 -3.57 0.03 8.42
CA ILE A 133 -4.25 -0.92 9.33
C ILE A 133 -5.75 -0.98 9.04
N GLU A 134 -6.39 0.18 8.90
CA GLU A 134 -7.82 0.24 8.69
C GLU A 134 -8.21 -0.30 7.31
N VAL A 135 -7.44 0.00 6.25
CA VAL A 135 -7.67 -0.60 4.93
C VAL A 135 -7.55 -2.12 5.01
N LEU A 136 -6.49 -2.63 5.65
CA LEU A 136 -6.32 -4.06 5.85
C LEU A 136 -7.45 -4.66 6.70
N ARG A 137 -7.98 -3.97 7.71
CA ARG A 137 -9.14 -4.45 8.49
C ARG A 137 -10.39 -4.54 7.62
N LEU A 138 -10.68 -3.50 6.85
CA LEU A 138 -11.83 -3.44 5.97
C LEU A 138 -11.79 -4.56 4.94
N VAL A 139 -10.63 -4.74 4.30
CA VAL A 139 -10.48 -5.74 3.24
C VAL A 139 -10.06 -7.12 3.77
N THR A 140 -9.84 -7.29 5.06
CA THR A 140 -9.77 -8.62 5.68
C THR A 140 -11.06 -9.00 6.38
N GLY A 141 -11.97 -8.04 6.61
CA GLY A 141 -13.35 -8.19 7.11
C GLY A 141 -13.53 -8.94 8.44
N LYS A 142 -12.48 -9.58 8.96
CA LYS A 142 -12.44 -10.52 10.08
C LYS A 142 -11.03 -10.66 10.70
N GLY A 143 -9.98 -10.13 10.07
CA GLY A 143 -8.61 -10.27 10.55
C GLY A 143 -8.30 -9.31 11.70
N GLN A 144 -7.66 -9.81 12.77
CA GLN A 144 -7.05 -8.93 13.75
C GLN A 144 -5.77 -8.34 13.14
N VAL A 145 -5.85 -7.09 12.70
CA VAL A 145 -4.68 -6.35 12.20
C VAL A 145 -3.96 -5.69 13.36
N GLN A 146 -2.66 -5.98 13.51
CA GLN A 146 -1.79 -5.47 14.57
C GLN A 146 -0.59 -4.74 13.99
N LEU A 147 -0.18 -3.67 14.66
CA LEU A 147 1.08 -2.99 14.42
C LEU A 147 2.10 -3.49 15.45
N ILE A 148 3.24 -3.95 14.97
CA ILE A 148 4.38 -4.40 15.76
C ILE A 148 5.51 -3.41 15.52
N GLU A 149 5.95 -2.70 16.54
CA GLU A 149 7.07 -1.75 16.43
C GLU A 149 8.42 -2.49 16.36
N GLY A 150 9.35 -1.93 15.57
CA GLY A 150 10.69 -2.48 15.34
C GLY A 150 10.74 -3.64 14.33
N GLU A 151 11.90 -4.30 14.30
CA GLU A 151 12.14 -5.47 13.46
C GLU A 151 11.25 -6.64 13.90
N CYS A 152 10.57 -7.24 12.93
CA CYS A 152 9.74 -8.42 13.11
C CYS A 152 10.19 -9.48 12.09
N ASN A 153 9.99 -10.78 12.32
CA ASN A 153 10.25 -11.81 11.29
C ASN A 153 8.95 -12.37 10.70
N SER A 154 7.82 -11.70 10.95
CA SER A 154 6.52 -12.14 10.45
C SER A 154 6.28 -11.61 9.04
N ALA A 155 5.51 -12.37 8.25
CA ALA A 155 4.96 -11.84 7.02
C ALA A 155 4.00 -10.67 7.31
N GLY A 156 4.12 -9.60 6.55
CA GLY A 156 3.33 -8.40 6.78
C GLY A 156 3.74 -7.23 5.90
N VAL A 157 2.97 -6.14 6.03
CA VAL A 157 3.31 -4.85 5.43
C VAL A 157 4.27 -4.14 6.36
N VAL A 158 5.50 -3.89 5.91
CA VAL A 158 6.56 -3.29 6.73
C VAL A 158 6.70 -1.82 6.37
N GLY A 159 6.71 -0.95 7.38
CA GLY A 159 7.07 0.45 7.23
C GLY A 159 8.58 0.60 7.38
N LEU A 160 9.22 1.17 6.36
CA LEU A 160 10.65 1.46 6.32
C LEU A 160 10.88 2.95 6.55
N ALA A 161 11.79 3.27 7.44
CA ALA A 161 12.24 4.62 7.69
C ALA A 161 13.64 4.86 7.12
N GLN A 162 13.97 6.14 6.91
CA GLN A 162 15.28 6.57 6.45
C GLN A 162 15.86 7.56 7.46
N LYS A 163 17.10 7.33 7.90
CA LYS A 163 17.69 8.09 9.02
C LYS A 163 17.81 9.59 8.69
N SER A 164 18.11 9.93 7.44
CA SER A 164 18.17 11.32 6.97
C SER A 164 16.84 12.07 7.07
N ARG A 165 15.71 11.35 7.18
CA ARG A 165 14.35 11.88 7.28
C ARG A 165 13.81 11.95 8.69
N LYS A 166 14.45 11.27 9.66
CA LYS A 166 13.94 11.10 11.02
C LYS A 166 13.61 12.43 11.72
N GLU A 167 14.40 13.48 11.50
CA GLU A 167 14.18 14.79 12.14
C GLU A 167 13.19 15.68 11.39
N LYS A 168 12.80 15.32 10.16
CA LYS A 168 12.07 16.20 9.24
C LYS A 168 10.66 15.72 8.90
N GLU A 169 10.35 14.46 9.16
CA GLU A 169 9.13 13.82 8.66
C GLU A 169 8.31 13.16 9.78
N LEU A 170 7.02 13.00 9.52
CA LEU A 170 6.09 12.34 10.43
C LEU A 170 6.38 10.83 10.52
N TYR A 171 5.95 10.21 11.61
CA TYR A 171 6.14 8.76 11.85
C TYR A 171 7.61 8.33 11.81
N ASP A 172 8.48 9.02 12.55
CA ASP A 172 9.90 8.70 12.72
C ASP A 172 10.70 8.52 11.42
N GLY A 173 10.31 9.28 10.38
CA GLY A 173 10.97 9.24 9.07
C GLY A 173 10.50 8.10 8.18
N LEU A 174 9.28 7.58 8.38
CA LEU A 174 8.64 6.60 7.49
C LEU A 174 8.68 7.10 6.04
N ALA A 175 9.46 6.40 5.22
CA ALA A 175 9.72 6.76 3.83
C ALA A 175 8.98 5.83 2.86
N HIS A 176 8.81 4.56 3.23
CA HIS A 176 8.36 3.54 2.28
C HIS A 176 7.63 2.37 2.94
N TYR A 177 6.71 1.74 2.22
CA TYR A 177 6.12 0.47 2.62
C TYR A 177 6.55 -0.65 1.67
N ILE A 178 6.82 -1.81 2.24
CA ILE A 178 7.09 -3.05 1.51
C ILE A 178 6.18 -4.16 2.00
N TYR A 179 6.09 -5.24 1.24
CA TYR A 179 5.58 -6.50 1.77
C TYR A 179 6.73 -7.47 2.03
N ARG A 180 6.71 -8.12 3.19
CA ARG A 180 7.67 -9.17 3.54
C ARG A 180 6.93 -10.50 3.74
N GLN A 181 7.53 -11.59 3.26
CA GLN A 181 7.10 -12.96 3.50
C GLN A 181 7.79 -13.56 4.73
N GLU A 182 7.27 -14.68 5.24
CA GLU A 182 7.82 -15.36 6.43
C GLU A 182 9.25 -15.87 6.21
N ASP A 183 9.65 -16.11 4.95
CA ASP A 183 11.00 -16.55 4.57
C ASP A 183 12.02 -15.39 4.45
N GLY A 184 11.59 -14.16 4.74
CA GLY A 184 12.40 -12.94 4.62
C GLY A 184 12.38 -12.28 3.24
N THR A 185 11.76 -12.91 2.23
CA THR A 185 11.59 -12.30 0.90
C THR A 185 10.84 -10.97 1.02
N ILE A 186 11.37 -9.95 0.35
CA ILE A 186 10.78 -8.60 0.28
C ILE A 186 10.23 -8.34 -1.12
N TYR A 187 9.07 -7.70 -1.17
CA TYR A 187 8.45 -7.19 -2.39
C TYR A 187 8.28 -5.68 -2.29
N SER A 188 8.86 -4.95 -3.24
CA SER A 188 8.88 -3.49 -3.26
C SER A 188 8.97 -2.97 -4.70
N TRP A 189 8.23 -1.91 -5.04
CA TRP A 189 8.24 -1.30 -6.37
C TRP A 189 8.15 -2.31 -7.51
N GLY A 190 7.24 -3.29 -7.37
CA GLY A 190 7.05 -4.33 -8.36
C GLY A 190 8.17 -5.38 -8.48
N ASN A 191 9.22 -5.30 -7.67
CA ASN A 191 10.38 -6.18 -7.70
C ASN A 191 10.44 -7.07 -6.44
N LYS A 192 11.17 -8.18 -6.56
CA LYS A 192 11.46 -9.13 -5.47
C LYS A 192 12.92 -9.01 -5.05
N TYR A 193 13.14 -8.99 -3.74
CA TYR A 193 14.43 -8.92 -3.08
C TYR A 193 14.50 -10.01 -2.01
N LYS A 194 15.69 -10.55 -1.74
CA LYS A 194 15.93 -11.59 -0.74
C LYS A 194 15.87 -11.06 0.69
N ASN A 195 16.28 -9.81 0.88
CA ASN A 195 16.35 -9.15 2.18
C ASN A 195 16.45 -7.62 2.01
N LEU A 196 16.53 -6.91 3.13
CA LEU A 196 16.58 -5.44 3.16
C LEU A 196 17.94 -4.89 2.67
N GLU A 197 19.01 -5.67 2.77
CA GLU A 197 20.33 -5.31 2.23
C GLU A 197 20.27 -5.22 0.70
N GLU A 198 19.76 -6.24 0.02
CA GLU A 198 19.60 -6.25 -1.45
C GLU A 198 18.64 -5.14 -1.92
N LEU A 199 17.58 -4.84 -1.15
CA LEU A 199 16.71 -3.70 -1.43
C LEU A 199 17.47 -2.37 -1.35
N ASN A 200 18.26 -2.16 -0.29
CA ASN A 200 19.05 -0.94 -0.13
C ASN A 200 20.11 -0.79 -1.23
N GLU A 201 20.80 -1.87 -1.60
CA GLU A 201 21.75 -1.88 -2.71
C GLU A 201 21.08 -1.50 -4.04
N ALA A 202 19.91 -2.09 -4.33
CA ALA A 202 19.17 -1.81 -5.55
C ALA A 202 18.68 -0.35 -5.63
N GLN A 203 18.39 0.28 -4.49
CA GLN A 203 18.03 1.70 -4.41
C GLN A 203 19.25 2.63 -4.37
N GLY A 204 20.47 2.09 -4.32
CA GLY A 204 21.68 2.88 -4.16
C GLY A 204 21.79 3.57 -2.79
N ASN A 205 21.02 3.14 -1.79
CA ASN A 205 21.08 3.66 -0.43
C ASN A 205 22.39 3.19 0.23
N LYS A 206 23.20 4.14 0.73
CA LYS A 206 24.53 3.86 1.29
C LYS A 206 24.79 4.64 2.57
N GLY A 207 25.70 4.13 3.39
CA GLY A 207 26.17 4.81 4.60
C GLY A 207 25.05 5.03 5.61
N ASP A 208 24.88 6.27 6.07
CA ASP A 208 23.84 6.63 7.04
C ASP A 208 22.43 6.70 6.45
N ASP A 209 22.25 6.58 5.13
CA ASP A 209 20.98 6.81 4.45
C ASP A 209 20.22 5.53 4.07
N VAL A 210 20.55 4.42 4.73
CA VAL A 210 19.91 3.12 4.53
C VAL A 210 18.48 3.08 5.08
N LEU A 211 17.62 2.35 4.39
CA LEU A 211 16.29 2.00 4.89
C LEU A 211 16.43 0.99 6.03
N TYR A 212 15.69 1.23 7.11
CA TYR A 212 15.57 0.32 8.24
C TYR A 212 14.09 0.11 8.60
N GLU A 213 13.78 -1.02 9.23
CA GLU A 213 12.41 -1.32 9.65
C GLU A 213 11.99 -0.45 10.82
N LEU A 214 10.85 0.21 10.68
CA LEU A 214 10.23 0.97 11.75
C LEU A 214 9.15 0.15 12.46
N PHE A 215 8.31 -0.54 11.68
CA PHE A 215 7.24 -1.38 12.19
C PHE A 215 6.81 -2.42 11.15
N THR A 216 6.09 -3.44 11.58
CA THR A 216 5.38 -4.40 10.73
C THR A 216 3.89 -4.44 11.08
N ILE A 217 3.05 -4.30 10.06
CA ILE A 217 1.60 -4.50 10.15
C ILE A 217 1.29 -5.94 9.74
N VAL A 218 0.81 -6.73 10.71
CA VAL A 218 0.46 -8.14 10.52
C VAL A 218 -1.04 -8.33 10.55
N VAL A 219 -1.53 -9.23 9.71
CA VAL A 219 -2.92 -9.69 9.74
C VAL A 219 -2.93 -11.08 10.37
N LYS A 220 -3.47 -11.19 11.59
CA LYS A 220 -3.62 -12.49 12.25
C LYS A 220 -4.75 -13.28 11.60
N LYS A 221 -4.47 -14.55 11.36
CA LYS A 221 -5.44 -15.57 10.93
C LYS A 221 -6.41 -15.90 12.06
#